data_AF-A0A3D1N3J1-F1
#
_entry.id   AF-A0A3D1N3J1-F1
#
_cell.length_a   1.000
_cell.length_b   1.000
_cell.length_c   1.000
_cell.angle_alpha   90.00
_cell.angle_beta   90.00
_cell.angle_gamma   90.00
#
_symmetry.space_group_name_H-M   'P 1'
#
loop_
_entity.id
_entity.type
_entity.pdbx_description
1 polymer ?
#
loop_
_entity_poly.entity_id
_entity_poly.type
_entity_poly.pdbx_seq_one_letter_code
_entity_poly.pdbx_strand_id
1 'polypeptide(L)'
;MLTQFTGDGLLQLIDSQYQHLLEASEKATLRTRYILELKQLKASLVKLRSQALILATSVGLTATEKTVPPDFTRLISDAAMQTILKRRWTEAWDCIDAKAYLAATVMMGALLEALLLARINRMTDKSPAFTSKCAPKDKTTGKTRLLQEWTLNSYIDVAHDLGWIGKASRDIGVVLRDYRNFIHPEKELTQGVSVGDTDCRMFGAILAVLADQIIKS
;
A
#
# COMPACT_ATOMS: atom_id res chain seq x y z
N MET A 1 -17.50 -3.38 -25.13
CA MET A 1 -17.48 -2.35 -24.07
C MET A 1 -16.20 -2.51 -23.23
N LEU A 2 -15.02 -2.48 -23.88
CA LEU A 2 -13.69 -2.62 -23.25
C LEU A 2 -12.72 -1.50 -23.67
N THR A 3 -13.18 -0.52 -24.43
CA THR A 3 -12.36 0.48 -25.13
C THR A 3 -12.12 1.78 -24.35
N GLN A 4 -12.30 1.77 -23.02
CA GLN A 4 -11.97 2.92 -22.17
C GLN A 4 -10.97 2.57 -21.05
N PHE A 5 -10.11 1.58 -21.28
CA PHE A 5 -8.87 1.52 -20.50
C PHE A 5 -7.88 2.53 -21.10
N THR A 6 -7.64 3.62 -20.38
CA THR A 6 -6.49 4.52 -20.55
C THR A 6 -5.14 3.83 -20.28
N GLY A 7 -5.09 2.50 -20.36
CA GLY A 7 -3.98 1.62 -20.02
C GLY A 7 -3.36 0.92 -21.23
N ASP A 8 -3.74 1.26 -22.46
CA ASP A 8 -3.28 0.54 -23.66
C ASP A 8 -1.74 0.50 -23.77
N GLY A 9 -1.06 1.62 -23.49
CA GLY A 9 0.41 1.66 -23.44
C GLY A 9 1.04 0.93 -22.24
N LEU A 10 0.38 0.90 -21.09
CA LEU A 10 0.89 0.19 -19.90
C LEU A 10 0.69 -1.33 -20.03
N LEU A 11 -0.42 -1.75 -20.62
CA LEU A 11 -0.70 -3.15 -20.96
C LEU A 11 0.30 -3.64 -22.00
N GLN A 12 0.55 -2.87 -23.08
CA GLN A 12 1.58 -3.20 -24.06
C GLN A 12 2.98 -3.31 -23.44
N LEU A 13 3.33 -2.41 -22.49
CA LEU A 13 4.59 -2.49 -21.76
C LEU A 13 4.68 -3.76 -20.91
N ILE A 14 3.61 -4.11 -20.18
CA ILE A 14 3.56 -5.33 -19.35
C ILE A 14 3.68 -6.57 -20.23
N ASP A 15 2.97 -6.62 -21.35
CA ASP A 15 3.04 -7.73 -22.30
C ASP A 15 4.45 -7.87 -22.87
N SER A 16 5.09 -6.77 -23.27
CA SER A 16 6.48 -6.79 -23.74
C SER A 16 7.45 -7.29 -22.67
N GLN A 17 7.32 -6.83 -21.42
CA GLN A 17 8.14 -7.29 -20.30
C GLN A 17 7.92 -8.78 -19.99
N TYR A 18 6.68 -9.26 -20.11
CA TYR A 18 6.34 -10.66 -19.91
C TYR A 18 6.92 -11.55 -21.03
N GLN A 19 6.84 -11.12 -22.28
CA GLN A 19 7.45 -11.83 -23.42
C GLN A 19 8.98 -11.92 -23.27
N HIS A 20 9.64 -10.83 -22.89
CA HIS A 20 11.07 -10.85 -22.60
C HIS A 20 11.45 -11.85 -21.49
N LEU A 21 10.64 -11.93 -20.44
CA LEU A 21 10.87 -12.89 -19.36
C LEU A 21 10.74 -14.34 -19.83
N LEU A 22 9.77 -14.65 -20.71
CA LEU A 22 9.61 -15.97 -21.31
C LEU A 22 10.83 -16.33 -22.15
N GLU A 23 11.26 -15.44 -23.06
CA GLU A 23 12.45 -15.64 -23.88
C GLU A 23 13.74 -15.80 -23.05
N ALA A 24 13.85 -15.06 -21.94
CA ALA A 24 14.97 -15.15 -21.01
C ALA A 24 14.94 -16.46 -20.21
N SER A 25 13.77 -17.03 -19.94
CA SER A 25 13.64 -18.31 -19.22
C SER A 25 14.06 -19.52 -20.06
N GLU A 26 13.95 -19.41 -21.39
CA GLU A 26 14.34 -20.45 -22.35
C GLU A 26 15.85 -20.46 -22.64
N LYS A 27 16.56 -19.39 -22.26
CA LYS A 27 18.01 -19.23 -22.45
C LYS A 27 18.75 -19.46 -21.12
N ALA A 28 20.03 -19.84 -21.18
CA ALA A 28 20.91 -19.94 -20.01
C ALA A 28 21.26 -18.55 -19.44
N THR A 29 20.24 -17.83 -18.99
CA THR A 29 20.32 -16.42 -18.62
C THR A 29 20.83 -16.28 -17.19
N LEU A 30 21.70 -15.30 -16.96
CA LEU A 30 22.22 -15.01 -15.63
C LEU A 30 21.06 -14.68 -14.67
N ARG A 31 21.04 -15.35 -13.50
CA ARG A 31 20.05 -15.15 -12.44
C ARG A 31 19.78 -13.67 -12.13
N THR A 32 20.81 -12.83 -12.19
CA THR A 32 20.72 -11.39 -11.96
C THR A 32 19.81 -10.68 -12.97
N ARG A 33 19.86 -11.04 -14.25
CA ARG A 33 19.01 -10.46 -15.30
C ARG A 33 17.55 -10.88 -15.12
N TYR A 34 17.31 -12.15 -14.81
CA TYR A 34 15.97 -12.67 -14.54
C TYR A 34 15.29 -11.97 -13.35
N ILE A 35 16.05 -11.75 -12.26
CA ILE A 35 15.56 -11.02 -11.09
C ILE A 35 15.22 -9.57 -11.43
N LEU A 36 16.02 -8.92 -12.28
CA LEU A 36 15.78 -7.54 -12.71
C LEU A 36 14.48 -7.42 -13.52
N GLU A 37 14.27 -8.30 -14.50
CA GLU A 37 13.05 -8.31 -15.32
C GLU A 37 11.79 -8.57 -14.48
N LEU A 38 11.85 -9.53 -13.55
CA LEU A 38 10.75 -9.78 -12.61
C LEU A 38 10.41 -8.57 -11.74
N LYS A 39 11.42 -7.82 -11.28
CA LYS A 39 11.19 -6.60 -10.49
C LYS A 39 10.47 -5.53 -11.33
N GLN A 40 10.90 -5.34 -12.58
CA GLN A 40 10.28 -4.36 -13.48
C GLN A 40 8.83 -4.74 -13.80
N LEU A 41 8.57 -6.01 -14.15
CA LEU A 41 7.23 -6.52 -14.41
C LEU A 41 6.32 -6.34 -13.19
N LYS A 42 6.83 -6.65 -11.99
CA LYS A 42 6.10 -6.43 -10.73
C LYS A 42 5.72 -4.95 -10.56
N ALA A 43 6.65 -4.02 -10.82
CA ALA A 43 6.37 -2.58 -10.70
C ALA A 43 5.26 -2.12 -11.67
N SER A 44 5.33 -2.55 -12.93
CA SER A 44 4.32 -2.23 -13.95
C SER A 44 2.93 -2.78 -13.56
N LEU A 45 2.87 -4.02 -13.06
CA LEU A 45 1.63 -4.64 -12.58
C LEU A 45 1.03 -3.90 -11.38
N VAL A 46 1.86 -3.43 -10.45
CA VAL A 46 1.38 -2.61 -9.32
C VAL A 46 0.77 -1.32 -9.84
N LYS A 47 1.44 -0.63 -10.77
CA LYS A 47 0.92 0.62 -11.36
C LYS A 47 -0.43 0.40 -12.04
N LEU A 48 -0.57 -0.68 -12.81
CA LEU A 48 -1.83 -1.04 -13.48
C LEU A 48 -2.95 -1.33 -12.45
N ARG A 49 -2.65 -2.11 -11.42
CA ARG A 49 -3.63 -2.43 -10.36
C ARG A 49 -4.03 -1.18 -9.57
N SER A 50 -3.10 -0.29 -9.29
CA SER A 50 -3.37 1.00 -8.64
C SER A 50 -4.30 1.86 -9.49
N GLN A 51 -4.02 2.00 -10.78
CA GLN A 51 -4.89 2.73 -11.71
C GLN A 51 -6.30 2.14 -11.75
N ALA A 52 -6.41 0.82 -11.89
CA ALA A 52 -7.70 0.14 -11.90
C ALA A 52 -8.47 0.32 -10.58
N LEU A 53 -7.79 0.27 -9.43
CA LEU A 53 -8.40 0.45 -8.13
C LEU A 53 -8.91 1.89 -7.93
N ILE A 54 -8.13 2.88 -8.35
CA ILE A 54 -8.51 4.30 -8.29
C ILE A 54 -9.72 4.55 -9.19
N LEU A 55 -9.72 4.04 -10.42
CA LEU A 55 -10.85 4.18 -11.36
C LEU A 55 -12.11 3.47 -10.88
N ALA A 56 -11.98 2.33 -10.20
CA ALA A 56 -13.10 1.53 -9.70
C ALA A 56 -13.74 2.12 -8.43
N THR A 57 -13.11 3.09 -7.78
CA THR A 57 -13.65 3.73 -6.58
C THR A 57 -14.28 5.07 -6.94
N SER A 58 -15.43 5.38 -6.31
CA SER A 58 -16.18 6.64 -6.55
C SER A 58 -15.45 7.89 -6.05
N VAL A 59 -14.24 7.73 -5.50
CA VAL A 59 -13.36 8.84 -5.22
C VAL A 59 -12.77 9.24 -6.58
N GLY A 60 -13.28 10.31 -7.18
CA GLY A 60 -12.84 10.85 -8.48
C GLY A 60 -11.41 11.39 -8.46
N LEU A 61 -10.48 10.60 -7.95
CA LEU A 61 -9.08 10.91 -7.75
C LEU A 61 -8.36 10.66 -9.07
N THR A 62 -7.77 11.70 -9.63
CA THR A 62 -6.61 11.52 -10.48
C THR A 62 -5.44 11.15 -9.56
N ALA A 63 -4.63 10.16 -9.95
CA ALA A 63 -3.51 9.65 -9.14
C ALA A 63 -2.41 10.69 -8.85
N THR A 64 -2.63 11.97 -9.21
CA THR A 64 -1.68 13.07 -9.23
C THR A 64 -2.02 14.19 -8.25
N GLU A 65 -3.23 14.25 -7.71
CA GLU A 65 -3.69 15.39 -6.91
C GLU A 65 -3.63 15.15 -5.41
N LYS A 66 -3.36 16.23 -4.66
CA LYS A 66 -3.37 16.23 -3.20
C LYS A 66 -4.76 15.88 -2.69
N THR A 67 -4.84 14.85 -1.87
CA THR A 67 -6.12 14.37 -1.33
C THR A 67 -6.46 15.04 -0.02
N VAL A 68 -7.74 15.34 0.17
CA VAL A 68 -8.27 15.85 1.46
C VAL A 68 -8.23 14.71 2.49
N PRO A 69 -7.84 14.97 3.75
CA PRO A 69 -7.93 13.97 4.80
C PRO A 69 -9.35 13.43 4.92
N PRO A 70 -9.54 12.12 5.09
CA PRO A 70 -10.87 11.54 5.27
C PRO A 70 -11.47 11.93 6.62
N ASP A 71 -12.78 11.73 6.76
CA ASP A 71 -13.47 11.97 8.02
C ASP A 71 -13.14 10.88 9.05
N PHE A 72 -12.14 11.16 9.89
CA PHE A 72 -11.70 10.24 10.94
C PHE A 72 -12.70 10.05 12.09
N THR A 73 -13.76 10.87 12.21
CA THR A 73 -14.74 10.77 13.31
C THR A 73 -15.47 9.42 13.30
N ARG A 74 -15.63 8.85 12.11
CA ARG A 74 -16.19 7.51 11.87
C ARG A 74 -15.27 6.36 12.28
N LEU A 75 -14.07 6.65 12.76
CA LEU A 75 -13.12 5.64 13.20
C LEU A 75 -12.63 5.89 14.62
N ILE A 76 -12.44 7.16 15.00
CA ILE A 76 -11.77 7.58 16.23
C ILE A 76 -12.60 8.66 16.93
N SER A 77 -12.96 8.45 18.20
CA SER A 77 -13.72 9.42 18.99
C SER A 77 -12.85 10.52 19.61
N ASP A 78 -11.58 10.24 19.89
CA ASP A 78 -10.64 11.21 20.47
C ASP A 78 -10.28 12.33 19.49
N ALA A 79 -10.72 13.55 19.80
CA ALA A 79 -10.48 14.75 19.00
C ALA A 79 -8.99 15.13 18.88
N ALA A 80 -8.17 14.85 19.90
CA ALA A 80 -6.73 15.09 19.84
C ALA A 80 -6.07 14.16 18.82
N MET A 81 -6.44 12.87 18.84
CA MET A 81 -5.96 11.90 17.87
C MET A 81 -6.42 12.23 16.44
N GLN A 82 -7.69 12.64 16.25
CA GLN A 82 -8.17 13.10 14.94
C GLN A 82 -7.34 14.28 14.41
N THR A 83 -6.98 15.23 15.26
CA THR A 83 -6.14 16.39 14.90
C THR A 83 -4.74 15.96 14.49
N ILE A 84 -4.14 15.01 15.21
CA ILE A 84 -2.84 14.44 14.87
C ILE A 84 -2.90 13.75 13.49
N LEU A 85 -3.92 12.95 13.22
CA LEU A 85 -4.07 12.28 11.92
C LEU A 85 -4.24 13.26 10.76
N LYS A 86 -5.06 14.32 10.92
CA LYS A 86 -5.21 15.37 9.90
C LYS A 86 -3.89 16.08 9.61
N ARG A 87 -3.12 16.39 10.66
CA ARG A 87 -1.78 16.98 10.51
C ARG A 87 -0.84 16.04 9.78
N ARG A 88 -0.77 14.76 10.17
CA ARG A 88 0.10 13.75 9.53
C ARG A 88 -0.28 13.50 8.07
N TRP A 89 -1.57 13.53 7.76
CA TRP A 89 -2.05 13.46 6.37
C TRP A 89 -1.55 14.64 5.54
N THR A 90 -1.68 15.86 6.06
CA THR A 90 -1.22 17.07 5.40
C THR A 90 0.30 17.03 5.20
N GLU A 91 1.03 16.67 6.24
CA GLU A 91 2.49 16.57 6.24
C GLU A 91 3.00 15.53 5.23
N ALA A 92 2.30 14.39 5.07
CA ALA A 92 2.65 13.39 4.06
C ALA A 92 2.61 13.95 2.63
N TRP A 93 1.62 14.81 2.32
CA TRP A 93 1.52 15.48 1.03
C TRP A 93 2.52 16.63 0.88
N ASP A 94 2.75 17.40 1.95
CA ASP A 94 3.77 18.45 1.96
C ASP A 94 5.17 17.88 1.69
N CYS A 95 5.47 16.66 2.18
CA CYS A 95 6.67 15.94 1.81
C CYS A 95 6.76 15.65 0.31
N ILE A 96 5.66 15.32 -0.37
CA ILE A 96 5.66 15.09 -1.82
C ILE A 96 5.98 16.39 -2.56
N ASP A 97 5.32 17.48 -2.18
CA ASP A 97 5.49 18.79 -2.80
C ASP A 97 6.92 19.33 -2.59
N ALA A 98 7.53 19.03 -1.44
CA ALA A 98 8.92 19.34 -1.11
C ALA A 98 9.95 18.35 -1.70
N LYS A 99 9.52 17.38 -2.51
CA LYS A 99 10.36 16.30 -3.10
C LYS A 99 11.04 15.38 -2.07
N ALA A 100 10.54 15.34 -0.84
CA ALA A 100 10.94 14.42 0.21
C ALA A 100 10.17 13.09 0.09
N TYR A 101 10.28 12.43 -1.06
CA TYR A 101 9.46 11.27 -1.45
C TYR A 101 9.57 10.10 -0.46
N LEU A 102 10.78 9.79 0.01
CA LEU A 102 10.99 8.70 0.96
C LEU A 102 10.28 8.98 2.29
N ALA A 103 10.39 10.21 2.80
CA ALA A 103 9.67 10.65 3.99
C ALA A 103 8.15 10.55 3.81
N ALA A 104 7.63 10.94 2.64
CA ALA A 104 6.22 10.81 2.30
C ALA A 104 5.75 9.33 2.40
N THR A 105 6.49 8.38 1.83
CA THR A 105 6.12 6.95 1.90
C THR A 105 6.14 6.39 3.33
N VAL A 106 7.09 6.83 4.17
CA VAL A 106 7.14 6.46 5.60
C VAL A 106 5.90 6.99 6.33
N MET A 107 5.56 8.25 6.10
CA MET A 107 4.38 8.91 6.69
C MET A 107 3.08 8.24 6.26
N MET A 108 2.92 7.92 4.97
CA MET A 108 1.76 7.19 4.45
C MET A 108 1.64 5.79 5.06
N GLY A 109 2.76 5.08 5.23
CA GLY A 109 2.79 3.79 5.89
C GLY A 109 2.38 3.86 7.36
N ALA A 110 2.82 4.88 8.09
CA ALA A 110 2.43 5.11 9.49
C ALA A 110 0.96 5.49 9.63
N LEU A 111 0.43 6.32 8.71
CA LEU A 111 -0.99 6.64 8.65
C LEU A 111 -1.85 5.40 8.44
N LEU A 112 -1.51 4.54 7.47
CA LEU A 112 -2.25 3.31 7.22
C LEU A 112 -2.27 2.38 8.44
N GLU A 113 -1.13 2.26 9.14
CA GLU A 113 -1.02 1.49 10.38
C GLU A 113 -1.94 2.04 11.48
N ALA A 114 -1.95 3.36 11.68
CA ALA A 114 -2.82 4.03 12.64
C ALA A 114 -4.31 3.84 12.33
N LEU A 115 -4.71 3.87 11.06
CA LEU A 115 -6.10 3.64 10.65
C LEU A 115 -6.53 2.19 10.89
N LEU A 116 -5.69 1.22 10.56
CA LEU A 116 -5.99 -0.20 10.81
C LEU A 116 -6.07 -0.52 12.30
N LEU A 117 -5.16 0.04 13.11
CA LEU A 117 -5.22 -0.06 14.56
C LEU A 117 -6.51 0.57 15.12
N ALA A 118 -6.87 1.77 14.64
CA ALA A 118 -8.10 2.43 15.05
C ALA A 118 -9.34 1.61 14.69
N ARG A 119 -9.36 0.97 13.51
CA ARG A 119 -10.45 0.08 13.09
C ARG A 119 -10.65 -1.10 14.03
N ILE A 120 -9.55 -1.74 14.45
CA ILE A 120 -9.58 -2.81 15.45
C ILE A 120 -10.07 -2.28 16.80
N ASN A 121 -9.57 -1.11 17.22
CA ASN A 121 -9.96 -0.53 18.51
C ASN A 121 -11.43 -0.12 18.58
N ARG A 122 -12.04 0.21 17.45
CA ARG A 122 -13.47 0.51 17.34
C ARG A 122 -14.38 -0.71 17.37
N MET A 123 -13.86 -1.93 17.16
CA MET A 123 -14.68 -3.14 17.20
C MET A 123 -15.25 -3.36 18.60
N THR A 124 -16.55 -3.64 18.69
CA THR A 124 -17.21 -4.04 19.95
C THR A 124 -16.63 -5.37 20.45
N ASP A 125 -16.43 -6.33 19.55
CA ASP A 125 -15.71 -7.58 19.81
C ASP A 125 -14.43 -7.61 18.96
N LYS A 126 -13.27 -7.62 19.62
CA LYS A 126 -11.95 -7.67 18.95
C LYS A 126 -11.52 -9.11 18.61
N SER A 127 -12.20 -10.13 19.12
CA SER A 127 -11.84 -11.54 18.93
C SER A 127 -11.57 -11.94 17.47
N PRO A 128 -12.37 -11.49 16.47
CA PRO A 128 -12.09 -11.83 15.07
C PRO A 128 -10.71 -11.38 14.59
N ALA A 129 -10.23 -10.20 15.03
CA ALA A 129 -8.91 -9.71 14.66
C ALA A 129 -7.79 -10.55 15.28
N PHE A 130 -7.94 -10.96 16.54
CA PHE A 130 -6.90 -11.74 17.24
C PHE A 130 -6.91 -13.23 16.89
N THR A 131 -8.04 -13.76 16.38
CA THR A 131 -8.20 -15.16 15.96
C THR A 131 -8.03 -15.37 14.46
N SER A 132 -7.96 -14.29 13.68
CA SER A 132 -7.60 -14.34 12.25
C SER A 132 -6.36 -15.21 12.02
N LYS A 133 -6.38 -16.01 10.95
CA LYS A 133 -5.22 -16.82 10.53
C LYS A 133 -4.01 -15.97 10.18
N CYS A 134 -4.23 -14.68 9.89
CA CYS A 134 -3.21 -13.70 9.55
C CYS A 134 -2.68 -12.94 10.77
N ALA A 135 -3.29 -13.12 11.96
CA ALA A 135 -2.84 -12.47 13.18
C ALA A 135 -1.43 -12.98 13.57
N PRO A 136 -0.48 -12.10 13.89
CA PRO A 136 0.88 -12.50 14.19
C PRO A 136 0.92 -13.22 15.54
N LYS A 137 1.53 -14.41 15.55
CA LYS A 137 1.68 -15.23 16.75
C LYS A 137 3.10 -15.19 17.29
N ASP A 138 3.23 -15.25 18.59
CA ASP A 138 4.48 -15.52 19.26
C ASP A 138 4.92 -16.97 18.96
N LYS A 139 6.18 -17.15 18.56
CA LYS A 139 6.69 -18.44 18.11
C LYS A 139 6.84 -19.44 19.25
N THR A 140 7.06 -18.96 20.47
CA THR A 140 7.35 -19.79 21.65
C THR A 140 6.05 -20.24 22.32
N THR A 141 5.10 -19.33 22.47
CA THR A 141 3.85 -19.56 23.21
C THR A 141 2.67 -19.89 22.30
N GLY A 142 2.77 -19.63 20.99
CA GLY A 142 1.67 -19.78 20.03
C GLY A 142 0.54 -18.76 20.18
N LYS A 143 0.63 -17.83 21.13
CA LYS A 143 -0.39 -16.82 21.40
C LYS A 143 -0.30 -15.67 20.41
N THR A 144 -1.44 -15.08 20.07
CA THR A 144 -1.47 -13.85 19.25
C THR A 144 -0.79 -12.70 19.99
N ARG A 145 0.06 -11.96 19.28
CA ARG A 145 0.80 -10.81 19.82
C ARG A 145 -0.12 -9.65 20.21
N LEU A 146 0.38 -8.80 21.10
CA LEU A 146 -0.30 -7.54 21.45
C LEU A 146 -0.33 -6.61 20.24
N LEU A 147 -1.38 -5.79 20.09
CA LEU A 147 -1.53 -4.93 18.91
C LEU A 147 -0.31 -4.04 18.64
N GLN A 148 0.29 -3.48 19.68
CA GLN A 148 1.51 -2.65 19.57
C GLN A 148 2.73 -3.36 18.95
N GLU A 149 2.71 -4.69 18.89
CA GLU A 149 3.78 -5.52 18.33
C GLU A 149 3.48 -5.97 16.89
N TRP A 150 2.33 -5.56 16.35
CA TRP A 150 1.93 -5.90 14.99
C TRP A 150 2.68 -5.00 14.01
N THR A 151 3.13 -5.61 12.92
CA THR A 151 3.70 -4.86 11.80
C THR A 151 2.58 -4.38 10.87
N LEU A 152 2.84 -3.34 10.06
CA LEU A 152 1.91 -2.94 8.99
C LEU A 152 1.47 -4.13 8.11
N ASN A 153 2.37 -5.08 7.82
CA ASN A 153 2.01 -6.25 7.03
C ASN A 153 0.94 -7.10 7.72
N SER A 154 1.11 -7.34 9.03
CA SER A 154 0.14 -8.08 9.85
C SER A 154 -1.22 -7.39 9.87
N TYR A 155 -1.24 -6.05 10.01
CA TYR A 155 -2.48 -5.29 9.95
C TYR A 155 -3.18 -5.39 8.60
N ILE A 156 -2.44 -5.26 7.49
CA ILE A 156 -2.99 -5.36 6.13
C ILE A 156 -3.56 -6.75 5.88
N ASP A 157 -2.84 -7.80 6.28
CA ASP A 157 -3.29 -9.19 6.07
C ASP A 157 -4.54 -9.52 6.88
N VAL A 158 -4.61 -9.09 8.15
CA VAL A 158 -5.81 -9.25 8.98
C VAL A 158 -6.99 -8.43 8.43
N ALA A 159 -6.77 -7.20 7.98
CA ALA A 159 -7.82 -6.37 7.40
C ALA A 159 -8.43 -7.01 6.14
N HIS A 160 -7.60 -7.64 5.31
CA HIS A 160 -8.07 -8.40 4.16
C HIS A 160 -8.81 -9.68 4.56
N ASP A 161 -8.30 -10.44 5.54
CA ASP A 161 -8.96 -11.65 6.04
C ASP A 161 -10.35 -11.36 6.63
N LEU A 162 -10.50 -10.20 7.28
CA LEU A 162 -11.78 -9.72 7.81
C LEU A 162 -12.65 -8.97 6.79
N GLY A 163 -12.20 -8.86 5.53
CA GLY A 163 -12.98 -8.24 4.45
C GLY A 163 -13.08 -6.71 4.48
N TRP A 164 -12.27 -6.02 5.30
CA TRP A 164 -12.26 -4.55 5.36
C TRP A 164 -11.65 -3.92 4.11
N ILE A 165 -10.72 -4.62 3.48
CA ILE A 165 -10.05 -4.19 2.26
C ILE A 165 -10.05 -5.31 1.22
N GLY A 166 -10.19 -4.95 -0.05
CA GLY A 166 -10.14 -5.90 -1.15
C GLY A 166 -8.73 -6.39 -1.47
N LYS A 167 -8.62 -7.45 -2.29
CA LYS A 167 -7.33 -8.03 -2.71
C LYS A 167 -6.38 -7.02 -3.36
N ALA A 168 -6.89 -6.15 -4.23
CA ALA A 168 -6.08 -5.12 -4.88
C ALA A 168 -5.48 -4.14 -3.84
N SER A 169 -6.32 -3.67 -2.91
CA SER A 169 -5.90 -2.81 -1.80
C SER A 169 -4.85 -3.47 -0.90
N ARG A 170 -5.01 -4.77 -0.60
CA ARG A 170 -4.02 -5.57 0.12
C ARG A 170 -2.69 -5.60 -0.63
N ASP A 171 -2.72 -6.00 -1.90
CA ASP A 171 -1.51 -6.17 -2.72
C ASP A 171 -0.75 -4.85 -2.85
N ILE A 172 -1.44 -3.72 -2.97
CA ILE A 172 -0.80 -2.39 -3.05
C ILE A 172 -0.32 -1.91 -1.67
N GLY A 173 -1.06 -2.18 -0.59
CA GLY A 173 -0.60 -1.88 0.77
C GLY A 173 0.71 -2.59 1.10
N VAL A 174 0.88 -3.85 0.64
CA VAL A 174 2.14 -4.60 0.75
C VAL A 174 3.26 -3.90 -0.02
N VAL A 175 2.96 -3.24 -1.14
CA VAL A 175 3.96 -2.50 -1.92
C VAL A 175 4.31 -1.18 -1.24
N LEU A 176 3.34 -0.43 -0.72
CA LEU A 176 3.60 0.78 0.09
C LEU A 176 4.55 0.46 1.26
N ARG A 177 4.34 -0.67 1.94
CA ARG A 177 5.28 -1.18 2.96
C ARG A 177 6.68 -1.43 2.39
N ASP A 178 6.81 -2.00 1.19
CA ASP A 178 8.14 -2.18 0.59
C ASP A 178 8.82 -0.84 0.31
N TYR A 179 8.08 0.14 -0.22
CA TYR A 179 8.59 1.46 -0.54
C TYR A 179 9.03 2.23 0.71
N ARG A 180 8.23 2.21 1.78
CA ARG A 180 8.59 2.84 3.06
C ARG A 180 9.89 2.29 3.65
N ASN A 181 10.20 1.02 3.37
CA ASN A 181 11.39 0.35 3.87
C ASN A 181 12.67 0.72 3.09
N PHE A 182 12.57 1.46 1.98
CA PHE A 182 13.75 2.05 1.33
C PHE A 182 14.39 3.16 2.16
N ILE A 183 13.79 3.54 3.30
CA ILE A 183 14.45 4.36 4.33
C ILE A 183 15.76 3.73 4.82
N HIS A 184 15.95 2.42 4.61
CA HIS A 184 17.22 1.74 4.78
C HIS A 184 18.04 1.81 3.47
N PRO A 185 19.14 2.59 3.41
CA PRO A 185 19.88 2.82 2.17
C PRO A 185 20.41 1.55 1.49
N GLU A 186 20.83 0.55 2.27
CA GLU A 186 21.29 -0.74 1.74
C GLU A 186 20.18 -1.47 0.95
N LYS A 187 18.93 -1.33 1.40
CA LYS A 187 17.77 -1.92 0.72
C LYS A 187 17.50 -1.20 -0.60
N GLU A 188 17.64 0.13 -0.62
CA GLU A 188 17.53 0.94 -1.83
C GLU A 188 18.59 0.54 -2.85
N LEU A 189 19.86 0.47 -2.42
CA LEU A 189 21.01 0.07 -3.24
C LEU A 189 20.83 -1.34 -3.83
N THR A 190 20.54 -2.33 -2.97
CA THR A 190 20.40 -3.73 -3.39
C THR A 190 19.22 -3.93 -4.34
N GLN A 191 18.16 -3.13 -4.18
CA GLN A 191 16.98 -3.27 -5.02
C GLN A 191 17.05 -2.45 -6.30
N GLY A 192 17.91 -1.44 -6.37
CA GLY A 192 18.04 -0.54 -7.52
C GLY A 192 16.78 0.27 -7.77
N VAL A 193 16.04 0.60 -6.71
CA VAL A 193 14.78 1.34 -6.78
C VAL A 193 15.04 2.77 -6.33
N SER A 194 14.45 3.74 -7.02
CA SER A 194 14.40 5.13 -6.58
C SER A 194 12.93 5.52 -6.43
N VAL A 195 12.58 6.10 -5.28
CA VAL A 195 11.21 6.55 -5.00
C VAL A 195 11.00 7.93 -5.61
N GLY A 196 10.10 8.03 -6.60
CA GLY A 196 9.82 9.29 -7.30
C GLY A 196 8.45 9.89 -6.99
N ASP A 197 8.21 11.08 -7.55
CA ASP A 197 6.94 11.81 -7.44
C ASP A 197 5.73 10.96 -7.85
N THR A 198 5.83 10.26 -8.99
CA THR A 198 4.73 9.44 -9.52
C THR A 198 4.35 8.32 -8.55
N ASP A 199 5.34 7.68 -7.92
CA ASP A 199 5.10 6.60 -6.96
C ASP A 199 4.41 7.15 -5.71
N CYS A 200 4.92 8.27 -5.17
CA CYS A 200 4.35 8.89 -3.99
C CYS A 200 2.91 9.37 -4.20
N ARG A 201 2.60 10.02 -5.33
CA ARG A 201 1.23 10.47 -5.62
C ARG A 201 0.28 9.28 -5.81
N MET A 202 0.74 8.22 -6.47
CA MET A 202 0.01 6.95 -6.55
C MET A 202 -0.27 6.39 -5.15
N PHE A 203 0.74 6.30 -4.27
CA PHE A 203 0.53 5.81 -2.90
C PHE A 203 -0.38 6.72 -2.07
N GLY A 204 -0.32 8.04 -2.26
CA GLY A 204 -1.22 9.00 -1.62
C GLY A 204 -2.68 8.79 -2.02
N ALA A 205 -2.94 8.56 -3.32
CA ALA A 205 -4.28 8.23 -3.81
C ALA A 205 -4.76 6.88 -3.26
N ILE A 206 -3.88 5.87 -3.21
CA ILE A 206 -4.22 4.56 -2.65
C ILE A 206 -4.47 4.61 -1.15
N LEU A 207 -3.73 5.43 -0.40
CA LEU A 207 -3.97 5.66 1.01
C LEU A 207 -5.38 6.24 1.23
N ALA A 208 -5.84 7.14 0.36
CA ALA A 208 -7.21 7.66 0.40
C ALA A 208 -8.25 6.56 0.16
N VAL A 209 -8.03 5.70 -0.83
CA VAL A 209 -8.92 4.54 -1.10
C VAL A 209 -8.95 3.58 0.08
N LEU A 210 -7.79 3.23 0.63
CA LEU A 210 -7.67 2.35 1.80
C LEU A 210 -8.37 2.95 3.01
N ALA A 211 -8.16 4.24 3.28
CA ALA A 211 -8.79 4.91 4.40
C ALA A 211 -10.32 4.91 4.27
N ASP A 212 -10.86 5.16 3.07
CA ASP A 212 -12.29 5.11 2.81
C ASP A 212 -12.88 3.70 3.04
N GLN A 213 -12.20 2.65 2.52
CA GLN A 213 -12.60 1.26 2.76
C GLN A 213 -12.60 0.90 4.25
N ILE A 214 -11.51 1.25 4.95
CA ILE A 214 -11.37 0.99 6.39
C ILE A 214 -12.46 1.70 7.18
N ILE A 215 -12.74 2.97 6.88
CA ILE A 215 -13.75 3.78 7.58
C ILE A 215 -15.17 3.25 7.35
N LYS A 216 -15.46 2.69 6.17
CA LYS A 216 -16.79 2.16 5.82
C LYS A 216 -17.02 0.71 6.26
N SER A 217 -15.95 -0.03 6.55
CA SER A 217 -16.00 -1.44 6.97
C SER A 217 -16.52 -1.67 8.39
#